data_AF-A0A370PYX9-F1
#
_entry.id   AF-A0A370PYX9-F1
#
_cell.length_a   1.000
_cell.length_b   1.000
_cell.length_c   1.000
_cell.angle_alpha   90.00
_cell.angle_beta   90.00
_cell.angle_gamma   90.00
#
_symmetry.space_group_name_H-M   'P 1'
#
loop_
_entity.id
_entity.type
_entity.pdbx_description
1 polymer ?
#
loop_
_entity_poly.entity_id
_entity_poly.type
_entity_poly.pdbx_seq_one_letter_code
_entity_poly.pdbx_strand_id
1 'polypeptide(L)'
;MGFPTDETDRLWQELYNFGISKIPEHEARMLPHTTLKVPGTDEYLVQLDVWHELHCLNDLRMLLYPERFPGLAGVTNDKGVIDRESIEFRDWDHCVDSIRETLMCHADVAPIPFRVNFPASKVIVPRLATTHTCRNFTKIQEWAKEHKASYWNYNVTAEQAEEIMRESGFDNAPWESIDDQYMEFPGNTFFTYWREHPEEAKAAREKTAASGL
;
A
#
# COMPACT_ATOMS: atom_id res chain seq x y z
N MET A 1 3.31 -18.85 9.39
CA MET A 1 4.06 -18.12 10.45
C MET A 1 3.07 -17.73 11.54
N GLY A 2 2.98 -18.53 12.61
CA GLY A 2 1.89 -18.57 13.62
C GLY A 2 1.85 -17.41 14.63
N PHE A 3 1.62 -17.70 15.92
CA PHE A 3 1.52 -16.70 17.00
C PHE A 3 2.76 -15.78 17.03
N PRO A 4 2.60 -14.47 17.27
CA PRO A 4 3.71 -13.53 17.18
C PRO A 4 4.72 -13.69 18.31
N THR A 5 5.98 -13.77 17.92
CA THR A 5 7.20 -13.71 18.72
C THR A 5 8.21 -12.82 18.01
N ASP A 6 9.28 -12.41 18.69
CA ASP A 6 10.35 -11.62 18.06
C ASP A 6 10.90 -12.30 16.80
N GLU A 7 11.03 -13.63 16.84
CA GLU A 7 11.49 -14.41 15.69
C GLU A 7 10.48 -14.43 14.55
N THR A 8 9.20 -14.66 14.82
CA THR A 8 8.21 -14.63 13.74
C THR A 8 8.05 -13.24 13.14
N ASP A 9 8.17 -12.19 13.95
CA ASP A 9 8.10 -10.81 13.46
C ASP A 9 9.28 -10.49 12.55
N ARG A 10 10.49 -10.93 12.92
CA ARG A 10 11.68 -10.86 12.05
C ARG A 10 11.46 -11.62 10.73
N LEU A 11 10.94 -12.84 10.78
CA LEU A 11 10.69 -13.65 9.57
C LEU A 11 9.66 -13.01 8.64
N TRP A 12 8.64 -12.34 9.20
CA TRP A 12 7.69 -11.57 8.41
C TRP A 12 8.35 -10.36 7.75
N GLN A 13 9.16 -9.60 8.49
CA GLN A 13 9.91 -8.47 7.91
C GLN A 13 10.82 -8.94 6.77
N GLU A 14 11.55 -10.04 6.96
CA GLU A 14 12.43 -10.61 5.94
C GLU A 14 11.71 -11.16 4.71
N LEU A 15 10.40 -11.41 4.79
CA LEU A 15 9.63 -11.94 3.69
C LEU A 15 9.43 -10.92 2.57
N TYR A 16 9.29 -9.64 2.91
CA TYR A 16 8.89 -8.58 1.97
C TYR A 16 9.74 -7.30 2.03
N ASN A 17 10.54 -7.09 3.08
CA ASN A 17 11.29 -5.83 3.26
C ASN A 17 12.57 -5.80 2.41
N PHE A 18 12.39 -5.71 1.09
CA PHE A 18 13.49 -5.53 0.12
C PHE A 18 13.66 -4.07 -0.32
N GLY A 19 12.75 -3.19 0.13
CA GLY A 19 12.70 -1.78 -0.25
C GLY A 19 12.03 -1.56 -1.60
N ILE A 20 12.18 -0.34 -2.12
CA ILE A 20 11.77 0.02 -3.48
C ILE A 20 12.81 -0.49 -4.47
N SER A 21 12.35 -0.99 -5.61
CA SER A 21 13.19 -1.43 -6.71
C SER A 21 13.41 -0.31 -7.70
N LYS A 22 14.41 -0.48 -8.56
CA LYS A 22 14.72 0.41 -9.67
C LYS A 22 14.91 -0.38 -10.95
N ILE A 23 14.48 0.21 -12.05
CA ILE A 23 14.58 -0.38 -13.39
C ILE A 23 15.23 0.62 -14.36
N PRO A 24 15.91 0.15 -15.41
CA PRO A 24 16.50 1.05 -16.41
C PRO A 24 15.42 1.75 -17.24
N GLU A 25 15.76 2.92 -17.80
CA GLU A 25 14.83 3.75 -18.58
C GLU A 25 14.05 2.98 -19.67
N HIS A 26 14.71 2.06 -20.39
CA HIS A 26 14.06 1.31 -21.47
C HIS A 26 12.96 0.37 -20.96
N GLU A 27 13.06 -0.12 -19.71
CA GLU A 27 11.99 -0.88 -19.05
C GLU A 27 10.90 0.05 -18.52
N ALA A 28 11.29 1.19 -17.94
CA ALA A 28 10.34 2.18 -17.44
C ALA A 28 9.41 2.70 -18.54
N ARG A 29 9.92 2.87 -19.77
CA ARG A 29 9.12 3.26 -20.95
C ARG A 29 8.11 2.19 -21.40
N MET A 30 8.24 0.95 -20.95
CA MET A 30 7.28 -0.13 -21.24
C MET A 30 6.15 -0.22 -20.21
N LEU A 31 6.25 0.51 -19.09
CA LEU A 31 5.18 0.55 -18.11
C LEU A 31 3.93 1.21 -18.72
N PRO A 32 2.73 0.74 -18.36
CA PRO A 32 1.48 1.39 -18.78
C PRO A 32 1.38 2.83 -18.25
N HIS A 33 2.05 3.11 -17.13
CA HIS A 33 2.11 4.42 -16.50
C HIS A 33 3.55 4.81 -16.21
N THR A 34 3.87 6.09 -16.40
CA THR A 34 5.19 6.64 -16.09
C THR A 34 5.43 6.66 -14.58
N THR A 35 6.69 6.48 -14.18
CA THR A 35 7.11 6.49 -12.77
C THR A 35 8.25 7.48 -12.56
N LEU A 36 8.57 7.77 -11.30
CA LEU A 36 9.63 8.69 -10.91
C LEU A 36 11.02 8.18 -11.29
N LYS A 37 11.80 9.06 -11.92
CA LYS A 37 13.21 8.86 -12.20
C LYS A 37 14.03 9.06 -10.92
N VAL A 38 15.09 8.27 -10.75
CA VAL A 38 16.02 8.43 -9.64
C VAL A 38 16.99 9.60 -9.92
N PRO A 39 17.06 10.65 -9.08
CA PRO A 39 17.85 11.84 -9.31
C PRO A 39 19.31 11.51 -9.57
N GLY A 40 19.87 12.09 -10.64
CA GLY A 40 21.26 11.89 -11.02
C GLY A 40 21.58 10.53 -11.65
N THR A 41 20.58 9.70 -11.98
CA THR A 41 20.77 8.40 -12.66
C THR A 41 19.85 8.29 -13.87
N ASP A 42 19.96 7.22 -14.68
CA ASP A 42 18.97 6.86 -15.72
C ASP A 42 18.08 5.68 -15.29
N GLU A 43 17.89 5.53 -13.99
CA GLU A 43 17.07 4.49 -13.36
C GLU A 43 15.75 5.07 -12.84
N TYR A 44 14.74 4.23 -12.72
CA TYR A 44 13.36 4.62 -12.42
C TYR A 44 12.81 3.76 -11.29
N LEU A 45 12.09 4.37 -10.35
CA LEU A 45 11.55 3.69 -9.17
C LEU A 45 10.34 2.83 -9.55
N VAL A 46 10.32 1.61 -9.03
CA VAL A 46 9.15 0.71 -9.09
C VAL A 46 9.06 -0.11 -7.82
N GLN A 47 7.88 -0.62 -7.51
CA GLN A 47 7.70 -1.64 -6.50
C GLN A 47 7.00 -2.85 -7.13
N LEU A 48 7.42 -4.06 -6.76
CA LEU A 48 6.62 -5.23 -7.05
C LEU A 48 5.46 -5.29 -6.04
N ASP A 49 4.24 -5.42 -6.56
CA ASP A 49 3.02 -5.33 -5.78
C ASP A 49 2.97 -6.32 -4.60
N VAL A 50 3.52 -7.52 -4.79
CA VAL A 50 3.66 -8.55 -3.75
C VAL A 50 4.34 -8.08 -2.46
N TRP A 51 5.21 -7.06 -2.52
CA TRP A 51 5.81 -6.49 -1.31
C TRP A 51 4.84 -5.60 -0.54
N HIS A 52 4.01 -4.83 -1.25
CA HIS A 52 2.94 -4.04 -0.67
C HIS A 52 1.84 -4.94 -0.10
N GLU A 53 1.42 -5.96 -0.86
CA GLU A 53 0.45 -6.97 -0.41
C GLU A 53 0.89 -7.68 0.89
N LEU A 54 2.16 -8.10 0.97
CA LEU A 54 2.70 -8.78 2.15
C LEU A 54 2.88 -7.85 3.35
N HIS A 55 3.22 -6.57 3.11
CA HIS A 55 3.20 -5.54 4.15
C HIS A 55 1.79 -5.36 4.71
N CYS A 56 0.81 -5.15 3.84
CA CYS A 56 -0.59 -5.01 4.22
C CYS A 56 -1.12 -6.23 4.98
N LEU A 57 -0.81 -7.45 4.51
CA LEU A 57 -1.19 -8.68 5.20
C LEU A 57 -0.53 -8.78 6.59
N ASN A 58 0.73 -8.36 6.72
CA ASN A 58 1.43 -8.36 8.00
C ASN A 58 0.84 -7.34 8.98
N ASP A 59 0.41 -6.17 8.51
CA ASP A 59 -0.25 -5.15 9.31
C ASP A 59 -1.60 -5.66 9.84
N LEU A 60 -2.43 -6.25 8.96
CA LEU A 60 -3.68 -6.88 9.36
C LEU A 60 -3.46 -8.04 10.36
N ARG A 61 -2.39 -8.83 10.17
CA ARG A 61 -1.98 -9.86 11.13
C ARG A 61 -1.66 -9.25 12.49
N MET A 62 -0.98 -8.11 12.55
CA MET A 62 -0.63 -7.43 13.80
C MET A 62 -1.87 -6.95 14.57
N LEU A 63 -2.93 -6.52 13.89
CA LEU A 63 -4.21 -6.13 14.50
C LEU A 63 -4.89 -7.26 15.30
N LEU A 64 -4.58 -8.53 14.98
CA LEU A 64 -5.11 -9.69 15.72
C LEU A 64 -4.46 -9.88 17.10
N TYR A 65 -3.40 -9.12 17.42
CA TYR A 65 -2.63 -9.26 18.66
C TYR A 65 -2.41 -7.90 19.35
N PRO A 66 -3.48 -7.23 19.79
CA PRO A 66 -3.41 -5.88 20.35
C PRO A 66 -2.56 -5.78 21.63
N GLU A 67 -2.37 -6.88 22.35
CA GLU A 67 -1.52 -6.94 23.54
C GLU A 67 -0.02 -6.77 23.21
N ARG A 68 0.37 -7.09 21.97
CA ARG A 68 1.74 -6.96 21.48
C ARG A 68 1.89 -5.77 20.53
N PHE A 69 0.87 -5.52 19.69
CA PHE A 69 0.86 -4.44 18.72
C PHE A 69 -0.34 -3.53 19.00
N PRO A 70 -0.17 -2.47 19.81
CA PRO A 70 -1.28 -1.61 20.23
C PRO A 70 -1.77 -0.67 19.11
N GLY A 71 -1.65 -1.04 17.83
CA GLY A 71 -2.01 -0.20 16.69
C GLY A 71 -3.44 0.31 16.76
N LEU A 72 -4.40 -0.55 17.16
CA LEU A 72 -5.80 -0.16 17.35
C LEU A 72 -5.98 0.95 18.41
N ALA A 73 -5.09 1.05 19.40
CA ALA A 73 -5.17 2.13 20.38
C ALA A 73 -4.90 3.50 19.77
N GLY A 74 -4.10 3.58 18.69
CA GLY A 74 -3.81 4.82 17.98
C GLY A 74 -5.03 5.41 17.26
N VAL A 75 -5.98 4.56 16.86
CA VAL A 75 -7.19 4.97 16.13
C VAL A 75 -8.45 4.94 16.99
N THR A 76 -8.34 4.60 18.28
CA THR A 76 -9.50 4.47 19.17
C THR A 76 -9.55 5.67 20.12
N ASN A 77 -10.68 6.38 20.13
CA ASN A 77 -10.87 7.50 21.06
C ASN A 77 -11.16 7.05 22.51
N ASP A 78 -11.22 7.99 23.44
CA ASP A 78 -11.46 7.76 24.88
C ASP A 78 -12.75 6.99 25.20
N LYS A 79 -13.68 6.88 24.24
CA LYS A 79 -14.95 6.14 24.38
C LYS A 79 -14.87 4.72 23.83
N GLY A 80 -13.70 4.27 23.38
CA GLY A 80 -13.52 2.97 22.74
C GLY A 80 -14.06 2.91 21.31
N VAL A 81 -14.27 4.06 20.66
CA VAL A 81 -14.78 4.12 19.27
C VAL A 81 -13.61 4.33 18.33
N ILE A 82 -13.51 3.47 17.31
CA ILE A 82 -12.55 3.60 16.22
C ILE A 82 -12.91 4.82 15.36
N ASP A 83 -11.96 5.73 15.24
CA ASP A 83 -11.97 6.81 14.27
C ASP A 83 -11.66 6.25 12.88
N ARG A 84 -12.66 6.23 12.02
CA ARG A 84 -12.53 5.70 10.65
C ARG A 84 -11.99 6.72 9.66
N GLU A 85 -11.91 7.98 10.09
CA GLU A 85 -11.38 9.07 9.29
C GLU A 85 -9.87 9.27 9.53
N SER A 86 -9.28 8.55 10.51
CA SER A 86 -7.84 8.64 10.76
C SER A 86 -7.05 8.02 9.61
N ILE A 87 -5.87 8.60 9.33
CA ILE A 87 -4.96 8.12 8.27
C ILE A 87 -4.62 6.65 8.49
N GLU A 88 -4.32 6.26 9.73
CA GLU A 88 -3.93 4.89 10.06
C GLU A 88 -5.07 3.88 9.82
N PHE A 89 -6.32 4.26 10.09
CA PHE A 89 -7.46 3.40 9.77
C PHE A 89 -7.65 3.28 8.26
N ARG A 90 -7.55 4.39 7.53
CA ARG A 90 -7.65 4.42 6.07
C ARG A 90 -6.55 3.59 5.40
N ASP A 91 -5.34 3.60 5.94
CA ASP A 91 -4.24 2.74 5.49
C ASP A 91 -4.61 1.25 5.59
N TRP A 92 -5.22 0.83 6.71
CA TRP A 92 -5.68 -0.56 6.85
C TRP A 92 -6.84 -0.91 5.93
N ASP A 93 -7.78 0.03 5.72
CA ASP A 93 -8.90 -0.17 4.80
C ASP A 93 -8.41 -0.35 3.35
N HIS A 94 -7.47 0.51 2.91
CA HIS A 94 -6.81 0.37 1.61
C HIS A 94 -6.04 -0.96 1.50
N CYS A 95 -5.37 -1.39 2.57
CA CYS A 95 -4.69 -2.68 2.60
C CYS A 95 -5.63 -3.87 2.37
N VAL A 96 -6.87 -3.80 2.85
CA VAL A 96 -7.89 -4.83 2.56
C VAL A 96 -8.24 -4.83 1.08
N ASP A 97 -8.38 -3.65 0.47
CA ASP A 97 -8.73 -3.54 -0.95
C ASP A 97 -7.59 -4.00 -1.86
N SER A 98 -6.34 -3.59 -1.61
CA SER A 98 -5.16 -4.07 -2.34
C SER A 98 -5.06 -5.60 -2.34
N ILE A 99 -5.28 -6.23 -1.18
CA ILE A 99 -5.30 -7.71 -1.08
C ILE A 99 -6.50 -8.31 -1.84
N ARG A 100 -7.66 -7.66 -1.84
CA ARG A 100 -8.81 -8.12 -2.65
C ARG A 100 -8.46 -8.10 -4.13
N GLU A 101 -7.87 -7.01 -4.62
CA GLU A 101 -7.53 -6.84 -6.02
C GLU A 101 -6.52 -7.87 -6.50
N THR A 102 -5.47 -8.13 -5.73
CA THR A 102 -4.48 -9.15 -6.09
C THR A 102 -5.10 -10.56 -6.14
N LEU A 103 -5.98 -10.89 -5.18
CA LEU A 103 -6.69 -12.18 -5.17
C LEU A 103 -7.59 -12.35 -6.39
N MET A 104 -8.21 -11.27 -6.86
CA MET A 104 -9.03 -11.28 -8.08
C MET A 104 -8.18 -11.34 -9.35
N CYS A 105 -7.03 -10.67 -9.37
CA CYS A 105 -6.11 -10.63 -10.51
C CYS A 105 -5.41 -11.97 -10.73
N HIS A 106 -4.93 -12.60 -9.66
CA HIS A 106 -4.19 -13.86 -9.73
C HIS A 106 -5.06 -15.12 -9.59
N ALA A 107 -6.27 -14.99 -9.04
CA ALA A 107 -7.33 -16.01 -8.92
C ALA A 107 -6.84 -17.46 -8.91
N ASP A 108 -6.58 -18.00 -7.72
CA ASP A 108 -6.19 -19.40 -7.56
C ASP A 108 -7.38 -20.35 -7.80
N VAL A 109 -7.25 -21.20 -8.82
CA VAL A 109 -8.28 -22.17 -9.24
C VAL A 109 -8.05 -23.58 -8.69
N ALA A 110 -7.10 -23.77 -7.76
CA ALA A 110 -6.88 -25.06 -7.12
C ALA A 110 -8.14 -25.53 -6.36
N PRO A 111 -8.70 -26.70 -6.69
CA PRO A 111 -9.91 -27.17 -6.02
C PRO A 111 -9.60 -27.54 -4.57
N ILE A 112 -10.52 -27.17 -3.68
CA ILE A 112 -10.47 -27.53 -2.26
C ILE A 112 -11.43 -28.70 -2.02
N PRO A 113 -10.93 -29.94 -1.82
CA PRO A 113 -11.80 -31.09 -1.59
C PRO A 113 -12.40 -31.05 -0.18
N PHE A 114 -13.56 -31.68 0.02
CA PHE A 114 -14.23 -31.73 1.33
C PHE A 114 -13.96 -33.04 2.08
N ARG A 115 -14.11 -33.01 3.41
CA ARG A 115 -14.01 -34.17 4.30
C ARG A 115 -14.97 -34.06 5.48
N VAL A 116 -15.22 -35.17 6.16
CA VAL A 116 -15.87 -35.18 7.47
C VAL A 116 -14.82 -35.03 8.58
N ASN A 117 -15.03 -34.13 9.54
CA ASN A 117 -14.09 -33.85 10.63
C ASN A 117 -14.25 -34.77 11.85
N PHE A 118 -14.34 -36.07 11.66
CA PHE A 118 -14.54 -37.03 12.77
C PHE A 118 -13.22 -37.45 13.44
N PRO A 119 -13.15 -37.64 14.78
CA PRO A 119 -14.22 -37.52 15.78
C PRO A 119 -14.41 -36.12 16.37
N ALA A 120 -13.55 -35.16 16.04
CA ALA A 120 -13.54 -33.82 16.64
C ALA A 120 -14.87 -33.07 16.44
N SER A 121 -15.50 -33.19 15.26
CA SER A 121 -16.83 -32.67 14.98
C SER A 121 -17.53 -33.41 13.83
N LYS A 122 -18.84 -33.66 13.94
CA LYS A 122 -19.62 -34.36 12.89
C LYS A 122 -20.04 -33.43 11.75
N VAL A 123 -19.12 -32.61 11.26
CA VAL A 123 -19.36 -31.62 10.18
C VAL A 123 -18.53 -31.93 8.96
N ILE A 124 -19.06 -31.56 7.79
CA ILE A 124 -18.35 -31.58 6.51
C ILE A 124 -17.58 -30.27 6.38
N VAL A 125 -16.26 -30.35 6.20
CA VAL A 125 -15.34 -29.20 6.14
C VAL A 125 -14.41 -29.30 4.94
N PRO A 126 -13.94 -28.16 4.39
CA PRO A 126 -12.93 -28.16 3.36
C PRO A 126 -11.57 -28.69 3.86
N ARG A 127 -10.80 -29.32 2.97
CA ARG A 127 -9.38 -29.62 3.14
C ARG A 127 -8.56 -28.48 2.55
N LEU A 128 -8.28 -27.47 3.37
CA LEU A 128 -7.56 -26.27 2.94
C LEU A 128 -6.12 -26.55 2.48
N ALA A 129 -5.52 -27.65 2.92
CA ALA A 129 -4.26 -28.14 2.37
C ALA A 129 -4.51 -28.81 1.01
N THR A 130 -4.47 -28.01 -0.05
CA THR A 130 -4.51 -28.47 -1.45
C THR A 130 -3.21 -28.08 -2.17
N THR A 131 -3.03 -28.58 -3.39
CA THR A 131 -1.84 -28.28 -4.19
C THR A 131 -2.12 -27.04 -5.05
N HIS A 132 -1.26 -26.04 -4.89
CA HIS A 132 -1.32 -24.77 -5.61
C HIS A 132 -0.20 -24.69 -6.65
N THR A 133 -0.40 -23.89 -7.70
CA THR A 133 0.66 -23.57 -8.67
C THR A 133 1.18 -22.17 -8.40
N CYS A 134 2.42 -22.07 -7.92
CA CYS A 134 3.01 -20.80 -7.52
C CYS A 134 4.08 -20.33 -8.50
N ARG A 135 4.32 -19.02 -8.55
CA ARG A 135 5.58 -18.48 -9.07
C ARG A 135 6.72 -18.86 -8.14
N ASN A 136 7.95 -18.91 -8.66
CA ASN A 136 9.13 -19.14 -7.83
C ASN A 136 9.39 -17.88 -6.99
N PHE A 137 8.91 -17.89 -5.75
CA PHE A 137 8.98 -16.72 -4.86
C PHE A 137 10.41 -16.29 -4.55
N THR A 138 11.33 -17.24 -4.37
CA THR A 138 12.75 -16.95 -4.13
C THR A 138 13.37 -16.16 -5.27
N LYS A 139 13.06 -16.51 -6.53
CA LYS A 139 13.55 -15.74 -7.68
C LYS A 139 13.01 -14.32 -7.73
N ILE A 140 11.77 -14.10 -7.27
CA ILE A 140 11.18 -12.76 -7.18
C ILE A 140 11.92 -11.93 -6.11
N GLN A 141 12.21 -12.54 -4.96
CA GLN A 141 13.00 -11.91 -3.90
C GLN A 141 14.44 -11.59 -4.35
N GLU A 142 15.08 -12.52 -5.05
CA GLU A 142 16.43 -12.33 -5.62
C GLU A 142 16.44 -11.15 -6.60
N TRP A 143 15.50 -11.11 -7.54
CA TRP A 143 15.34 -10.00 -8.47
C TRP A 143 15.18 -8.67 -7.73
N ALA A 144 14.29 -8.60 -6.73
CA ALA A 144 14.04 -7.36 -5.99
C ALA A 144 15.27 -6.86 -5.23
N LYS A 145 16.07 -7.78 -4.68
CA LYS A 145 17.33 -7.46 -3.99
C LYS A 145 18.40 -6.93 -4.94
N GLU A 146 18.52 -7.53 -6.12
CA GLU A 146 19.45 -7.08 -7.17
C GLU A 146 19.08 -5.69 -7.71
N HIS A 147 17.78 -5.40 -7.76
CA HIS A 147 17.23 -4.15 -8.28
C HIS A 147 16.93 -3.14 -7.19
N LYS A 148 17.51 -3.28 -5.99
CA LYS A 148 17.20 -2.37 -4.88
C LYS A 148 17.59 -0.93 -5.21
N ALA A 149 16.64 -0.01 -5.08
CA ALA A 149 16.92 1.42 -5.18
C ALA A 149 17.83 1.86 -4.03
N SER A 150 18.76 2.78 -4.31
CA SER A 150 19.51 3.47 -3.26
C SER A 150 18.56 4.22 -2.33
N TYR A 151 19.04 4.61 -1.15
CA TYR A 151 18.21 5.33 -0.17
C TYR A 151 17.46 6.49 -0.83
N TRP A 152 16.13 6.35 -0.85
CA TRP A 152 15.21 7.37 -1.28
C TRP A 152 14.62 8.01 -0.03
N ASN A 153 14.70 9.33 0.08
CA ASN A 153 14.04 10.02 1.18
C ASN A 153 12.56 10.17 0.84
N TYR A 154 11.71 9.35 1.45
CA TYR A 154 10.25 9.46 1.30
C TYR A 154 9.66 10.66 2.02
N ASN A 155 10.39 11.22 3.00
CA ASN A 155 9.97 12.38 3.77
C ASN A 155 10.57 13.65 3.14
N VAL A 156 9.92 14.14 2.09
CA VAL A 156 10.28 15.39 1.41
C VAL A 156 9.53 16.57 2.01
N THR A 157 10.14 17.75 2.00
CA THR A 157 9.42 19.00 2.32
C THR A 157 8.44 19.34 1.21
N ALA A 158 7.51 20.28 1.48
CA ALA A 158 6.59 20.76 0.45
C ALA A 158 7.32 21.31 -0.77
N GLU A 159 8.40 22.07 -0.56
CA GLU A 159 9.22 22.64 -1.65
C GLU A 159 9.90 21.55 -2.47
N GLN A 160 10.41 20.50 -1.80
CA GLN A 160 11.02 19.35 -2.49
C GLN A 160 9.98 18.55 -3.28
N ALA A 161 8.77 18.37 -2.75
CA ALA A 161 7.68 17.73 -3.47
C ALA A 161 7.31 18.53 -4.72
N GLU A 162 7.17 19.85 -4.61
CA GLU A 162 6.91 20.74 -5.75
C GLU A 162 8.01 20.67 -6.82
N GLU A 163 9.27 20.61 -6.40
CA GLU A 163 10.41 20.43 -7.31
C GLU A 163 10.35 19.09 -8.03
N ILE A 164 10.11 17.99 -7.31
CA ILE A 164 9.97 16.65 -7.91
C ILE A 164 8.82 16.62 -8.92
N MET A 165 7.66 17.17 -8.55
CA MET A 165 6.50 17.20 -9.46
C MET A 165 6.81 17.98 -10.73
N ARG A 166 7.45 19.15 -10.60
CA ARG A 166 7.86 19.99 -11.73
C ARG A 166 8.86 19.28 -12.66
N GLU A 167 9.78 18.49 -12.10
CA GLU A 167 10.86 17.84 -12.86
C GLU A 167 10.49 16.45 -13.39
N SER A 168 9.51 15.79 -12.79
CA SER A 168 9.09 14.44 -13.17
C SER A 168 8.58 14.32 -14.62
N GLY A 169 8.02 15.40 -15.16
CA GLY A 169 7.54 15.43 -16.55
C GLY A 169 6.24 14.66 -16.82
N PHE A 170 5.52 14.25 -15.77
CA PHE A 170 4.18 13.63 -15.88
C PHE A 170 3.23 14.14 -14.77
N ASP A 171 1.94 13.87 -14.92
CA ASP A 171 0.94 14.24 -13.91
C ASP A 171 1.06 13.31 -12.69
N ASN A 172 1.37 13.88 -11.54
CA ASN A 172 1.56 13.13 -10.29
C ASN A 172 0.26 13.02 -9.49
N ALA A 173 -0.87 13.55 -9.99
CA ALA A 173 -2.17 13.35 -9.36
C ALA A 173 -2.46 11.84 -9.21
N PRO A 174 -3.06 11.41 -8.09
CA PRO A 174 -3.47 10.02 -7.94
C PRO A 174 -4.49 9.65 -9.03
N TRP A 175 -4.37 8.44 -9.54
CA TRP A 175 -5.28 7.88 -10.55
C TRP A 175 -6.59 7.38 -9.94
N GLU A 176 -6.55 7.05 -8.65
CA GLU A 176 -7.71 6.66 -7.86
C GLU A 176 -8.55 7.90 -7.54
N SER A 177 -9.87 7.73 -7.50
CA SER A 177 -10.76 8.78 -7.03
C SER A 177 -10.59 8.92 -5.52
N ILE A 178 -9.99 10.04 -5.14
CA ILE A 178 -9.83 10.48 -3.74
C ILE A 178 -10.73 11.69 -3.49
N ASP A 179 -11.95 11.63 -4.04
CA ASP A 179 -12.90 12.75 -4.02
C ASP A 179 -13.27 13.16 -2.60
N ASP A 180 -13.24 12.20 -1.68
CA ASP A 180 -13.48 12.39 -0.27
C ASP A 180 -12.32 13.11 0.46
N GLN A 181 -11.12 13.13 -0.11
CA GLN A 181 -9.93 13.78 0.46
C GLN A 181 -9.68 15.20 -0.07
N TYR A 182 -10.40 15.67 -1.09
CA TYR A 182 -10.15 17.01 -1.67
C TYR A 182 -10.20 18.14 -0.63
N MET A 183 -11.05 17.99 0.39
CA MET A 183 -11.23 18.96 1.45
C MET A 183 -10.03 19.05 2.40
N GLU A 184 -9.15 18.05 2.42
CA GLU A 184 -7.89 18.08 3.16
C GLU A 184 -6.84 18.96 2.46
N PHE A 185 -7.00 19.18 1.14
CA PHE A 185 -6.07 19.96 0.32
C PHE A 185 -6.78 21.04 -0.52
N PRO A 186 -7.45 22.00 0.13
CA PRO A 186 -8.38 22.92 -0.52
C PRO A 186 -7.71 23.79 -1.59
N GLY A 187 -8.12 23.60 -2.85
CA GLY A 187 -7.64 24.34 -4.01
C GLY A 187 -6.18 24.09 -4.39
N ASN A 188 -5.62 22.95 -3.99
CA ASN A 188 -4.29 22.51 -4.39
C ASN A 188 -4.31 21.96 -5.82
N THR A 189 -3.59 22.60 -6.74
CA THR A 189 -3.58 22.24 -8.18
C THR A 189 -2.85 20.92 -8.49
N PHE A 190 -2.27 20.26 -7.49
CA PHE A 190 -1.82 18.88 -7.58
C PHE A 190 -2.96 17.93 -7.96
N PHE A 191 -4.18 18.16 -7.46
CA PHE A 191 -5.33 17.32 -7.75
C PHE A 191 -6.06 17.77 -9.01
N THR A 192 -6.38 16.81 -9.88
CA THR A 192 -7.11 17.04 -11.13
C THR A 192 -8.41 17.81 -10.89
N TYR A 193 -9.17 17.43 -9.85
CA TYR A 193 -10.42 18.12 -9.47
C TYR A 193 -10.26 19.63 -9.31
N TRP A 194 -9.28 20.08 -8.53
CA TRP A 194 -9.06 21.51 -8.27
C TRP A 194 -8.56 22.26 -9.49
N ARG A 195 -7.88 21.59 -10.43
CA ARG A 195 -7.52 22.19 -11.73
C ARG A 195 -8.75 22.38 -12.63
N GLU A 196 -9.68 21.42 -12.60
CA GLU A 196 -10.89 21.44 -13.42
C GLU A 196 -12.00 22.35 -12.84
N HIS A 197 -11.95 22.66 -11.54
CA HIS A 197 -12.92 23.50 -10.82
C HIS A 197 -12.26 24.77 -10.23
N PRO A 198 -11.75 25.70 -11.06
CA PRO A 198 -10.90 26.81 -10.60
C PRO A 198 -11.60 27.80 -9.66
N GLU A 199 -12.91 28.02 -9.84
CA GLU A 199 -13.70 28.89 -8.97
C GLU A 199 -13.90 28.28 -7.58
N GLU A 200 -14.16 26.97 -7.52
CA GLU A 200 -14.23 26.22 -6.25
C GLU A 200 -12.87 26.18 -5.57
N ALA A 201 -11.80 25.93 -6.32
CA ALA A 201 -10.43 25.95 -5.81
C ALA A 201 -10.06 27.32 -5.21
N LYS A 202 -10.48 28.41 -5.85
CA LYS A 202 -10.28 29.77 -5.33
C LYS A 202 -11.05 29.97 -4.02
N ALA A 203 -12.34 29.65 -4.00
CA ALA A 203 -13.18 29.78 -2.81
C ALA A 203 -12.67 28.93 -1.63
N ALA A 204 -12.20 27.71 -1.92
CA ALA A 204 -11.62 26.81 -0.92
C ALA A 204 -10.35 27.41 -0.30
N ARG A 205 -9.41 27.93 -1.11
CA ARG A 205 -8.19 28.59 -0.62
C ARG A 205 -8.49 29.82 0.23
N GLU A 206 -9.44 30.65 -0.19
CA GLU A 206 -9.85 31.85 0.57
C GLU A 206 -10.45 31.47 1.93
N LYS A 207 -11.26 30.41 1.98
CA LYS A 207 -11.85 29.90 3.22
C LYS A 207 -10.80 29.36 4.18
N THR A 208 -9.81 28.59 3.69
CA THR A 208 -8.73 28.04 4.50
C THR A 208 -7.84 29.13 5.08
N ALA A 209 -7.45 30.12 4.26
CA ALA A 209 -6.67 31.27 4.71
C ALA A 209 -7.40 32.09 5.79
N ALA A 210 -8.74 32.15 5.76
CA ALA A 210 -9.54 32.82 6.76
C ALA A 210 -9.70 32.03 8.08
N SER A 211 -9.54 30.70 8.05
CA SER A 211 -9.64 29.84 9.25
C SER A 211 -8.37 29.77 10.10
N GLY A 212 -7.24 30.30 9.64
CA GLY A 212 -5.98 30.32 10.40
C GLY A 212 -5.36 28.93 10.65
N LEU A 213 -5.75 27.94 9.84
CA LEU A 213 -5.02 26.69 9.63
C LEU A 213 -4.03 26.89 8.49
#